data_AF-A0A239EX84-F1
#
_entry.id   AF-A0A239EX84-F1
#
_cell.length_a   1.000
_cell.length_b   1.000
_cell.length_c   1.000
_cell.angle_alpha   90.00
_cell.angle_beta   90.00
_cell.angle_gamma   90.00
#
_symmetry.space_group_name_H-M   'P 1'
#
loop_
_entity.id
_entity.type
_entity.pdbx_description
1 polymer ?
#
loop_
_entity_poly.entity_id
_entity_poly.type
_entity_poly.pdbx_seq_one_letter_code
_entity_poly.pdbx_strand_id
1 'polypeptide(L)'
;MATLDGRRVRTRAELMDEHGLGRSTLEKWYRERAANGHPEPVGTVGSQLAWDASEWDRWYAARRSRDVPPGFATRDELAERHGLSRHRLKQLWADRASNGHPGVAHRAGKALYWDEAAWTAWYRALEDRPAEEGTDDLVTLAEAARILGLAQTSVTVYATRPPAGWPEPARVEPLGGGRVRRLYRRRDVLAYAAAKG
;
A
#
# COMPACT_ATOMS: atom_id res chain seq x y z
N MET A 1 22.79 11.34 9.56
CA MET A 1 22.26 11.80 10.84
C MET A 1 23.41 12.05 11.79
N ALA A 2 23.65 13.33 12.12
CA ALA A 2 24.73 13.76 12.99
C ALA A 2 24.22 14.08 14.41
N THR A 3 25.14 14.23 15.35
CA THR A 3 24.84 14.60 16.74
C THR A 3 25.68 15.81 17.13
N LEU A 4 25.08 16.80 17.78
CA LEU A 4 25.76 17.95 18.41
C LEU A 4 25.28 18.05 19.86
N ASP A 5 26.21 18.12 20.81
CA ASP A 5 25.94 18.21 22.25
C ASP A 5 24.89 17.20 22.76
N GLY A 6 24.97 15.96 22.25
CA GLY A 6 24.04 14.88 22.59
C GLY A 6 22.66 14.95 21.92
N ARG A 7 22.38 15.98 21.12
CA ARG A 7 21.14 16.15 20.36
C ARG A 7 21.30 15.65 18.93
N ARG A 8 20.28 14.98 18.41
CA ARG A 8 20.23 14.63 16.99
C ARG A 8 20.03 15.90 16.18
N VAL A 9 20.87 16.10 15.17
CA VAL A 9 20.79 17.25 14.30
C VAL A 9 20.71 16.85 12.83
N ARG A 10 20.09 17.71 12.03
CA ARG A 10 20.03 17.59 10.58
C ARG A 10 20.59 18.83 9.92
N THR A 11 21.43 18.62 8.93
CA THR A 11 21.88 19.65 8.00
C THR A 11 20.81 19.95 6.96
N ARG A 12 20.95 21.08 6.25
CA ARG A 12 20.04 21.42 5.15
C ARG A 12 20.01 20.34 4.07
N ALA A 13 21.15 19.71 3.78
CA ALA A 13 21.24 18.63 2.80
C ALA A 13 20.43 17.40 3.24
N GLU A 14 20.53 17.00 4.51
CA GLU A 14 19.74 15.90 5.07
C GLU A 14 18.24 16.21 5.05
N LEU A 15 17.84 17.45 5.38
CA LEU A 15 16.44 17.88 5.30
C LEU A 15 15.88 17.87 3.86
N MET A 16 16.71 18.20 2.87
CA MET A 16 16.34 18.11 1.46
C MET A 16 16.11 16.66 1.04
N ASP A 17 17.01 15.77 1.44
CA ASP A 17 16.94 14.34 1.11
C ASP A 17 15.73 13.67 1.78
N GLU A 18 15.55 13.90 3.08
CA GLU A 18 14.49 13.26 3.88
C GLU A 18 13.08 13.72 3.48
N HIS A 19 12.90 15.01 3.16
CA HIS A 19 11.58 15.59 2.89
C HIS A 19 11.34 15.93 1.42
N GLY A 20 12.30 15.66 0.54
CA GLY A 20 12.23 15.99 -0.89
C GLY A 20 12.10 17.50 -1.16
N LEU A 21 12.59 18.33 -0.23
CA LEU A 21 12.46 19.78 -0.27
C LEU A 21 13.53 20.41 -1.17
N GLY A 22 13.15 21.46 -1.89
CA GLY A 22 14.09 22.26 -2.67
C GLY A 22 14.94 23.16 -1.78
N ARG A 23 16.20 23.37 -2.17
CA ARG A 23 17.13 24.28 -1.46
C ARG A 23 16.56 25.69 -1.31
N SER A 24 16.02 26.25 -2.39
CA SER A 24 15.42 27.58 -2.41
C SER A 24 14.22 27.71 -1.46
N THR A 25 13.46 26.63 -1.27
CA THR A 25 12.36 26.57 -0.30
C THR A 25 12.88 26.68 1.13
N LEU A 26 13.90 25.88 1.49
CA LEU A 26 14.51 25.92 2.82
C LEU A 26 15.22 27.25 3.11
N GLU A 27 15.89 27.82 2.11
CA GLU A 27 16.53 29.14 2.23
C GLU A 27 15.49 30.25 2.42
N LYS A 28 14.37 30.21 1.67
CA LYS A 28 13.26 31.13 1.86
C LYS A 28 12.68 31.03 3.27
N TRP A 29 12.40 29.82 3.75
CA TRP A 29 11.85 29.63 5.10
C TRP A 29 12.80 30.11 6.18
N TYR A 30 14.10 29.86 6.03
CA TYR A 30 15.10 30.36 6.96
C TYR A 30 15.23 31.90 6.93
N ARG A 31 15.16 32.52 5.74
CA ARG A 31 15.17 33.98 5.61
C ARG A 31 13.95 34.61 6.28
N GLU A 32 12.79 33.97 6.18
CA GLU A 32 11.51 34.43 6.72
C GLU A 32 11.24 33.89 8.13
N ARG A 33 12.26 33.36 8.82
CA ARG A 33 12.10 32.62 10.09
C ARG A 33 11.42 33.41 11.21
N ALA A 34 11.66 34.73 11.28
CA ALA A 34 11.00 35.61 12.23
C ALA A 34 9.47 35.63 12.06
N ALA A 35 8.97 35.46 10.84
CA ALA A 35 7.53 35.48 10.53
C ALA A 35 6.90 34.08 10.53
N ASN A 36 7.67 33.04 10.20
CA ASN A 36 7.15 31.68 10.04
C ASN A 36 7.52 30.73 11.20
N GLY A 37 8.30 31.21 12.18
CA GLY A 37 8.73 30.45 13.35
C GLY A 37 9.72 29.33 13.05
N HIS A 38 10.41 29.36 11.90
CA HIS A 38 11.41 28.35 11.54
C HIS A 38 12.51 28.29 12.62
N PRO A 39 12.88 27.09 13.10
CA PRO A 39 13.88 26.92 14.14
C PRO A 39 15.22 27.60 13.81
N GLU A 40 15.87 28.13 14.83
CA GLU A 40 17.24 28.61 14.72
C GLU A 40 18.21 27.41 14.64
N PRO A 41 19.35 27.54 13.93
CA PRO A 41 20.35 26.49 13.91
C PRO A 41 20.99 26.35 15.29
N VAL A 42 21.20 25.11 15.73
CA VAL A 42 21.86 24.79 17.01
C VAL A 42 23.39 24.77 16.90
N GLY A 43 23.92 24.82 15.68
CA GLY A 43 25.35 24.85 15.42
C GLY A 43 25.66 24.49 13.98
N THR A 44 26.86 23.95 13.76
CA THR A 44 27.35 23.52 12.45
C THR A 44 27.86 22.09 12.48
N VAL A 45 27.55 21.31 11.46
CA VAL A 45 28.19 20.01 11.16
C VAL A 45 29.09 20.23 9.94
N GLY A 46 30.41 20.21 10.17
CA GLY A 46 31.37 20.73 9.18
C GLY A 46 31.13 22.22 8.92
N SER A 47 30.94 22.61 7.66
CA SER A 47 30.62 23.99 7.26
C SER A 47 29.12 24.26 7.12
N GLN A 48 28.27 23.29 7.39
CA GLN A 48 26.82 23.40 7.18
C GLN A 48 26.11 23.68 8.50
N LEU A 49 25.18 24.65 8.47
CA LEU A 49 24.25 24.86 9.58
C LEU A 49 23.45 23.58 9.85
N ALA A 50 23.25 23.31 11.13
CA ALA A 50 22.53 22.15 11.62
C ALA A 50 21.40 22.59 12.57
N TRP A 51 20.25 21.96 12.43
CA TRP A 51 19.06 22.18 13.25
C TRP A 51 18.81 20.98 14.14
N ASP A 52 18.27 21.22 15.34
CA ASP A 52 17.76 20.14 16.18
C ASP A 52 16.69 19.37 15.42
N ALA A 53 16.87 18.05 15.32
CA ALA A 53 16.00 17.18 14.52
C ALA A 53 14.56 17.22 15.03
N SER A 54 14.37 17.19 16.35
CA SER A 54 13.04 17.11 16.96
C SER A 54 12.30 18.44 16.87
N GLU A 55 13.01 19.55 17.06
CA GLU A 55 12.45 20.88 16.90
C GLU A 55 12.04 21.16 15.45
N TRP A 56 12.90 20.78 14.50
CA TRP A 56 12.61 20.91 13.08
C TRP A 56 11.41 20.05 12.68
N ASP A 57 11.33 18.79 13.13
CA ASP A 57 10.20 17.90 12.83
C ASP A 57 8.88 18.45 13.35
N ARG A 58 8.85 18.97 14.58
CA ARG A 58 7.65 19.62 15.15
C ARG A 58 7.22 20.84 14.35
N TRP A 59 8.17 21.72 14.02
CA TRP A 59 7.88 22.92 13.24
C TRP A 59 7.38 22.55 11.83
N TYR A 60 8.03 21.61 11.17
CA TYR A 60 7.67 21.19 9.82
C TYR A 60 6.31 20.50 9.78
N ALA A 61 6.00 19.65 10.77
CA ALA A 61 4.68 19.07 10.93
C ALA A 61 3.58 20.13 11.13
N ALA A 62 3.82 21.11 12.02
CA ALA A 62 2.90 22.21 12.25
C ALA A 62 2.73 23.12 11.02
N ARG A 63 3.78 23.30 10.23
CA ARG A 63 3.71 24.04 8.97
C ARG A 63 2.91 23.27 7.92
N ARG A 64 3.15 21.95 7.78
CA ARG A 64 2.37 21.10 6.85
C ARG A 64 0.89 21.07 7.22
N SER A 65 0.54 21.08 8.50
CA SER A 65 -0.86 21.06 8.93
C SER A 65 -1.59 22.39 8.73
N ARG A 66 -0.89 23.53 8.59
CA ARG A 66 -1.54 24.82 8.29
C ARG A 66 -2.05 24.92 6.86
N ASP A 67 -1.30 24.36 5.91
CA ASP A 67 -1.65 24.42 4.49
C ASP A 67 -2.60 23.28 4.08
N VAL A 68 -2.94 22.38 5.01
CA VAL A 68 -3.74 21.17 4.75
C VAL A 68 -4.98 21.21 5.63
N PRO A 69 -6.19 21.22 5.06
CA PRO A 69 -7.40 21.17 5.86
C PRO A 69 -7.45 19.90 6.74
N PRO A 70 -8.07 19.96 7.93
CA PRO A 70 -8.28 18.76 8.74
C PRO A 70 -9.08 17.71 7.96
N GLY A 71 -8.79 16.43 8.22
CA GLY A 71 -9.41 15.30 7.51
C GLY A 71 -8.71 14.90 6.22
N PHE A 72 -7.59 15.53 5.87
CA PHE A 72 -6.77 15.17 4.72
C PHE A 72 -5.50 14.44 5.17
N ALA A 73 -5.15 13.38 4.46
CA ALA A 73 -3.99 12.56 4.73
C ALA A 73 -3.15 12.31 3.48
N THR A 74 -1.85 12.28 3.64
CA THR A 74 -0.92 11.81 2.61
C THR A 74 -0.97 10.29 2.49
N ARG A 75 -0.42 9.78 1.39
CA ARG A 75 -0.34 8.34 1.16
C ARG A 75 0.44 7.59 2.25
N ASP A 76 1.49 8.20 2.80
CA ASP A 76 2.31 7.58 3.84
C ASP A 76 1.58 7.58 5.19
N GLU A 77 0.85 8.65 5.52
CA GLU A 77 -0.02 8.68 6.71
C GLU A 77 -1.17 7.65 6.61
N LEU A 78 -1.75 7.47 5.43
CA LEU A 78 -2.73 6.40 5.17
C LEU A 78 -2.08 5.02 5.29
N ALA A 79 -0.83 4.86 4.85
CA ALA A 79 -0.08 3.61 5.00
C ALA A 79 0.07 3.22 6.46
N GLU A 80 0.52 4.17 7.28
CA GLU A 80 0.78 3.96 8.70
C GLU A 80 -0.52 3.63 9.45
N ARG A 81 -1.59 4.40 9.20
CA ARG A 81 -2.89 4.21 9.87
C ARG A 81 -3.57 2.87 9.55
N HIS A 82 -3.39 2.37 8.33
CA HIS A 82 -3.99 1.12 7.87
C HIS A 82 -3.00 -0.06 7.84
N GLY A 83 -1.78 0.12 8.37
CA GLY A 83 -0.76 -0.94 8.43
C GLY A 83 -0.29 -1.44 7.05
N LEU A 84 -0.32 -0.59 6.02
CA LEU A 84 -0.05 -0.98 4.64
C LEU A 84 1.41 -0.84 4.25
N SER A 85 1.88 -1.83 3.49
CA SER A 85 3.19 -1.74 2.85
C SER A 85 3.16 -0.71 1.71
N ARG A 86 4.31 -0.05 1.48
CA ARG A 86 4.51 0.83 0.31
C ARG A 86 4.24 0.12 -1.01
N HIS A 87 4.54 -1.18 -1.10
CA HIS A 87 4.26 -1.99 -2.28
C HIS A 87 2.75 -2.10 -2.53
N ARG A 88 1.97 -2.39 -1.48
CA ARG A 88 0.51 -2.47 -1.58
C ARG A 88 -0.09 -1.14 -2.05
N LEU A 89 0.36 -0.03 -1.50
CA LEU A 89 -0.10 1.30 -1.94
C LEU A 89 0.25 1.61 -3.40
N LYS A 90 1.42 1.18 -3.87
CA LYS A 90 1.81 1.33 -5.28
C LYS A 90 0.87 0.54 -6.18
N GLN A 91 0.52 -0.69 -5.80
CA GLN A 91 -0.43 -1.53 -6.53
C GLN A 91 -1.83 -0.89 -6.57
N LEU A 92 -2.37 -0.51 -5.41
CA LEU A 92 -3.67 0.15 -5.31
C LEU A 92 -3.76 1.41 -6.17
N TRP A 93 -2.69 2.19 -6.23
CA TRP A 93 -2.62 3.36 -7.08
C TRP A 93 -2.49 3.03 -8.58
N ALA A 94 -1.73 2.00 -8.94
CA ALA A 94 -1.61 1.55 -10.32
C ALA A 94 -2.96 1.08 -10.86
N ASP A 95 -3.71 0.34 -10.03
CA ASP A 95 -5.00 -0.25 -10.36
C ASP A 95 -6.18 0.73 -10.12
N ARG A 96 -5.89 2.02 -9.89
CA ARG A 96 -6.90 3.03 -9.52
C ARG A 96 -8.07 3.15 -10.50
N ALA A 97 -7.84 2.82 -11.77
CA ALA A 97 -8.88 2.85 -12.80
C ALA A 97 -9.91 1.70 -12.63
N SER A 98 -9.51 0.57 -12.05
CA SER A 98 -10.35 -0.62 -11.90
C SER A 98 -10.84 -0.84 -10.47
N ASN A 99 -10.13 -0.35 -9.45
CA ASN A 99 -10.48 -0.58 -8.04
C ASN A 99 -11.30 0.55 -7.40
N GLY A 100 -11.60 1.63 -8.13
CA GLY A 100 -12.36 2.77 -7.62
C GLY A 100 -11.61 3.60 -6.57
N HIS A 101 -10.27 3.56 -6.56
CA HIS A 101 -9.44 4.32 -5.62
C HIS A 101 -9.81 5.81 -5.65
N PRO A 102 -10.01 6.46 -4.48
CA PRO A 102 -10.35 7.87 -4.42
C PRO A 102 -9.32 8.76 -5.13
N GLY A 103 -9.84 9.79 -5.80
CA GLY A 103 -9.01 10.83 -6.39
C GLY A 103 -8.24 11.62 -5.34
N VAL A 104 -7.20 12.33 -5.78
CA VAL A 104 -6.51 13.30 -4.92
C VAL A 104 -7.48 14.44 -4.59
N ALA A 105 -7.68 14.68 -3.30
CA ALA A 105 -8.62 15.67 -2.80
C ALA A 105 -7.96 17.04 -2.57
N HIS A 106 -6.65 17.07 -2.27
CA HIS A 106 -5.90 18.30 -2.08
C HIS A 106 -4.42 18.17 -2.49
N ARG A 107 -3.79 19.29 -2.85
CA ARG A 107 -2.37 19.36 -3.19
C ARG A 107 -1.71 20.55 -2.51
N ALA A 108 -0.72 20.28 -1.66
CA ALA A 108 0.16 21.29 -1.08
C ALA A 108 1.58 21.08 -1.61
N GLY A 109 2.02 21.96 -2.51
CA GLY A 109 3.30 21.82 -3.21
C GLY A 109 3.37 20.55 -4.08
N LYS A 110 4.30 19.64 -3.76
CA LYS A 110 4.44 18.32 -4.41
C LYS A 110 3.67 17.21 -3.69
N ALA A 111 3.24 17.45 -2.46
CA ALA A 111 2.51 16.46 -1.69
C ALA A 111 1.05 16.38 -2.15
N LEU A 112 0.58 15.14 -2.30
CA LEU A 112 -0.80 14.82 -2.64
C LEU A 112 -1.51 14.35 -1.37
N TYR A 113 -2.75 14.77 -1.22
CA TYR A 113 -3.59 14.48 -0.07
C TYR A 113 -4.92 13.90 -0.53
N TRP A 114 -5.39 12.92 0.23
CA TRP A 114 -6.70 12.31 0.07
C TRP A 114 -7.57 12.68 1.24
N ASP A 115 -8.88 12.75 1.00
CA ASP A 115 -9.85 12.78 2.09
C ASP A 115 -9.75 11.45 2.86
N GLU A 116 -9.39 11.55 4.13
CA GLU A 116 -9.11 10.40 4.98
C GLU A 116 -10.34 9.52 5.18
N ALA A 117 -11.51 10.13 5.36
CA ALA A 117 -12.74 9.42 5.62
C ALA A 117 -13.18 8.66 4.36
N ALA A 118 -13.14 9.30 3.20
CA ALA A 118 -13.44 8.68 1.92
C ALA A 118 -12.45 7.56 1.58
N TRP A 119 -11.15 7.78 1.83
CA TRP A 119 -10.13 6.75 1.59
C TRP A 119 -10.30 5.55 2.50
N THR A 120 -10.55 5.78 3.79
CA THR A 120 -10.77 4.71 4.77
C THR A 120 -12.03 3.91 4.45
N ALA A 121 -13.13 4.57 4.10
CA ALA A 121 -14.37 3.91 3.72
C ALA A 121 -14.18 3.04 2.46
N TRP A 122 -13.49 3.58 1.44
CA TRP A 122 -13.14 2.83 0.24
C TRP A 122 -12.25 1.64 0.55
N TYR A 123 -11.20 1.81 1.37
CA TYR A 123 -10.25 0.75 1.66
C TYR A 123 -10.91 -0.40 2.42
N ARG A 124 -11.75 -0.10 3.42
CA ARG A 124 -12.58 -1.12 4.11
C ARG A 124 -13.49 -1.85 3.14
N ALA A 125 -14.20 -1.11 2.27
CA ALA A 125 -15.06 -1.73 1.26
C ALA A 125 -14.28 -2.57 0.23
N LEU A 126 -12.98 -2.29 0.03
CA LEU A 126 -12.09 -3.10 -0.81
C LEU A 126 -11.65 -4.37 -0.09
N GLU A 127 -11.39 -4.32 1.22
CA GLU A 127 -11.06 -5.48 2.04
C GLU A 127 -12.27 -6.39 2.29
N ASP A 128 -13.44 -5.79 2.50
CA ASP A 128 -14.72 -6.49 2.67
C ASP A 128 -15.26 -7.02 1.34
N ARG A 129 -14.72 -6.56 0.20
CA ARG A 129 -15.09 -7.11 -1.09
C ARG A 129 -14.62 -8.56 -1.12
N PRO A 130 -15.51 -9.55 -1.27
CA PRO A 130 -15.06 -10.91 -1.55
C PRO A 130 -14.15 -10.80 -2.76
N ALA A 131 -12.95 -11.39 -2.70
CA ALA A 131 -12.00 -11.38 -3.81
C ALA A 131 -12.79 -11.59 -5.10
N GLU A 132 -12.86 -10.55 -5.93
CA GLU A 132 -13.38 -10.72 -7.28
C GLU A 132 -12.45 -11.74 -7.88
N GLU A 133 -12.93 -12.98 -7.98
CA GLU A 133 -12.08 -14.08 -8.40
C GLU A 133 -11.62 -13.80 -9.82
N GLY A 134 -10.39 -13.32 -9.89
CA GLY A 134 -9.70 -13.14 -11.14
C GLY A 134 -9.40 -14.50 -11.75
N THR A 135 -9.01 -14.49 -13.02
CA THR A 135 -8.45 -15.69 -13.67
C THR A 135 -7.31 -16.33 -12.89
N ASP A 136 -6.62 -15.57 -12.03
CA ASP A 136 -5.50 -16.03 -11.21
C ASP A 136 -5.94 -16.82 -9.95
N ASP A 137 -7.20 -16.69 -9.54
CA ASP A 137 -7.79 -17.51 -8.46
C ASP A 137 -8.41 -18.81 -8.99
N LEU A 138 -8.43 -18.99 -10.31
CA LEU A 138 -8.84 -20.21 -10.95
C LEU A 138 -7.67 -21.20 -11.01
N VAL A 139 -7.86 -22.37 -10.41
CA VAL A 139 -6.87 -23.44 -10.39
C VAL A 139 -7.29 -24.58 -11.31
N THR A 140 -6.31 -25.16 -11.98
CA THR A 140 -6.50 -26.43 -12.70
C THR A 140 -6.74 -27.57 -11.73
N LEU A 141 -7.29 -28.67 -12.23
CA LEU A 141 -7.46 -29.90 -11.44
C LEU A 141 -6.12 -30.39 -10.82
N ALA A 142 -5.01 -30.23 -11.53
CA ALA A 142 -3.68 -30.59 -11.03
C ALA A 142 -3.19 -29.69 -9.90
N GLU A 143 -3.57 -28.41 -9.90
CA GLU A 143 -3.26 -27.47 -8.82
C GLU A 143 -4.17 -27.72 -7.61
N ALA A 144 -5.45 -28.05 -7.85
CA ALA A 144 -6.36 -28.49 -6.80
C ALA A 144 -5.83 -29.72 -6.05
N ALA A 145 -5.27 -30.71 -6.77
CA ALA A 145 -4.62 -31.86 -6.13
C ALA A 145 -3.47 -31.47 -5.20
N ARG A 146 -2.62 -30.54 -5.66
CA ARG A 146 -1.50 -30.04 -4.86
C ARG A 146 -1.98 -29.34 -3.59
N ILE A 147 -3.04 -28.55 -3.68
CA ILE A 147 -3.67 -27.89 -2.52
C ILE A 147 -4.18 -28.93 -1.51
N LEU A 148 -4.76 -30.02 -1.99
CA LEU A 148 -5.37 -31.06 -1.17
C LEU A 148 -4.38 -32.14 -0.70
N GLY A 149 -3.10 -32.05 -1.07
CA GLY A 149 -2.11 -33.09 -0.78
C GLY A 149 -2.37 -34.43 -1.47
N LEU A 150 -3.16 -34.44 -2.55
CA LEU A 150 -3.53 -35.65 -3.29
C LEU A 150 -2.49 -36.00 -4.35
N ALA A 151 -2.32 -37.30 -4.61
CA ALA A 151 -1.55 -37.76 -5.75
C ALA A 151 -2.19 -37.29 -7.07
N GLN A 152 -1.38 -36.87 -8.04
CA GLN A 152 -1.87 -36.35 -9.32
C GLN A 152 -2.70 -37.38 -10.09
N THR A 153 -2.45 -38.68 -9.90
CA THR A 153 -3.24 -39.78 -10.49
C THR A 153 -4.63 -39.92 -9.89
N SER A 154 -4.84 -39.50 -8.63
CA SER A 154 -6.13 -39.58 -7.96
C SER A 154 -7.09 -38.48 -8.41
N VAL A 155 -6.57 -37.29 -8.71
CA VAL A 155 -7.40 -36.13 -9.06
C VAL A 155 -7.97 -36.20 -10.47
N THR A 156 -7.31 -36.89 -11.40
CA THR A 156 -7.75 -36.95 -12.81
C THR A 156 -9.11 -37.65 -12.97
N VAL A 157 -9.44 -38.58 -12.07
CA VAL A 157 -10.75 -39.25 -12.02
C VAL A 157 -11.86 -38.29 -11.60
N TYR A 158 -11.57 -37.22 -10.86
CA TYR A 158 -12.59 -36.28 -10.38
C TYR A 158 -13.24 -35.50 -11.52
N ALA A 159 -12.57 -35.40 -12.68
CA ALA A 159 -13.14 -34.79 -13.87
C ALA A 159 -14.32 -35.58 -14.45
N THR A 160 -14.42 -36.87 -14.19
CA THR A 160 -15.46 -37.77 -14.72
C THR A 160 -16.32 -38.41 -13.62
N ARG A 161 -15.76 -38.60 -12.43
CA ARG A 161 -16.42 -39.17 -11.25
C ARG A 161 -15.99 -38.37 -10.01
N PRO A 162 -16.51 -37.15 -9.83
CA PRO A 162 -16.19 -36.33 -8.68
C PRO A 162 -16.69 -37.01 -7.39
N PRO A 163 -15.94 -36.93 -6.28
CA PRO A 163 -16.42 -37.40 -4.98
C PRO A 163 -17.56 -36.50 -4.48
N ALA A 164 -18.33 -37.01 -3.53
CA ALA A 164 -19.40 -36.23 -2.90
C ALA A 164 -18.86 -34.93 -2.29
N GLY A 165 -19.49 -33.81 -2.66
CA GLY A 165 -19.13 -32.46 -2.21
C GLY A 165 -18.04 -31.77 -3.02
N TRP A 166 -17.48 -32.42 -4.04
CA TRP A 166 -16.52 -31.77 -4.94
C TRP A 166 -17.15 -30.57 -5.66
N PRO A 167 -16.45 -29.41 -5.74
CA PRO A 167 -17.01 -28.23 -6.39
C PRO A 167 -17.16 -28.40 -7.91
N GLU A 168 -18.21 -27.80 -8.46
CA GLU A 168 -18.37 -27.63 -9.90
C GLU A 168 -17.27 -26.69 -10.45
N PRO A 169 -16.80 -26.91 -11.69
CA PRO A 169 -15.81 -26.03 -12.30
C PRO A 169 -16.41 -24.65 -12.58
N ALA A 170 -15.70 -23.60 -12.17
CA ALA A 170 -16.07 -22.22 -12.48
C ALA A 170 -15.91 -21.89 -13.96
N ARG A 171 -15.00 -22.60 -14.66
CA ARG A 171 -14.80 -22.44 -16.10
C ARG A 171 -14.43 -23.77 -16.75
N VAL A 172 -14.93 -23.97 -17.97
CA VAL A 172 -14.57 -25.09 -18.83
C VAL A 172 -14.06 -24.54 -20.16
N GLU A 173 -12.82 -24.86 -20.51
CA GLU A 173 -12.15 -24.40 -21.73
C GLU A 173 -11.92 -25.59 -22.67
N PRO A 174 -12.32 -25.52 -23.95
CA PRO A 174 -12.04 -26.59 -24.90
C PRO A 174 -10.54 -26.66 -25.22
N LEU A 175 -9.99 -27.86 -25.11
CA LEU A 175 -8.64 -28.20 -25.57
C LEU A 175 -8.81 -29.10 -26.78
N GLY A 176 -8.31 -28.70 -27.95
CA GLY A 176 -8.53 -29.41 -29.23
C GLY A 176 -8.49 -30.94 -29.16
N GLY A 177 -9.32 -31.58 -30.00
CA GLY A 177 -9.54 -33.03 -30.00
C GLY A 177 -10.60 -33.50 -28.99
N GLY A 178 -11.63 -32.68 -28.74
CA GLY A 178 -12.75 -33.03 -27.85
C GLY A 178 -12.43 -33.03 -26.35
N ARG A 179 -11.23 -32.59 -25.96
CA ARG A 179 -10.83 -32.49 -24.56
C ARG A 179 -11.30 -31.16 -23.98
N VAL A 180 -11.45 -31.10 -22.66
CA VAL A 180 -11.75 -29.86 -21.94
C VAL A 180 -10.84 -29.70 -20.74
N ARG A 181 -10.41 -28.47 -20.47
CA ARG A 181 -9.78 -28.05 -19.23
C ARG A 181 -10.83 -27.49 -18.31
N ARG A 182 -10.90 -28.04 -17.10
CA ARG A 182 -11.76 -27.53 -16.03
C ARG A 182 -10.91 -26.69 -15.08
N LEU A 183 -11.41 -25.50 -14.77
CA LEU A 183 -10.83 -24.57 -13.82
C LEU A 183 -11.79 -24.41 -12.65
N TYR A 184 -11.26 -24.51 -11.45
CA TYR A 184 -12.01 -24.46 -10.19
C TYR A 184 -11.62 -23.23 -9.42
N ARG A 185 -12.55 -22.67 -8.64
CA ARG A 185 -12.22 -21.58 -7.72
C ARG A 185 -11.33 -22.13 -6.63
N ARG A 186 -10.17 -21.49 -6.38
CA ARG A 186 -9.26 -21.92 -5.30
C ARG A 186 -9.97 -21.98 -3.94
N ARG A 187 -10.89 -21.04 -3.68
CA ARG A 187 -11.68 -20.99 -2.44
C ARG A 187 -12.60 -22.21 -2.27
N ASP A 188 -13.22 -22.68 -3.35
CA ASP A 188 -14.16 -23.80 -3.29
C ASP A 188 -13.41 -25.12 -3.04
N VAL A 189 -12.21 -25.25 -3.60
CA VAL A 189 -11.30 -26.38 -3.32
C VAL A 189 -10.85 -26.38 -1.86
N LEU A 190 -10.53 -25.21 -1.29
CA LEU A 190 -10.18 -25.08 0.13
C LEU A 190 -11.37 -25.34 1.05
N ALA A 191 -12.58 -24.88 0.69
CA ALA A 191 -13.80 -25.16 1.43
C ALA A 191 -14.12 -26.66 1.44
N TYR A 192 -13.95 -27.34 0.30
CA TYR A 192 -14.05 -28.80 0.22
C TYR A 192 -13.01 -29.49 1.13
N ALA A 193 -11.77 -29.00 1.17
CA ALA A 193 -10.73 -29.53 2.07
C ALA A 193 -11.16 -29.42 3.54
N ALA A 194 -11.66 -28.25 3.94
CA ALA A 194 -12.11 -27.99 5.31
C ALA A 194 -13.33 -28.83 5.71
N ALA A 195 -14.22 -29.16 4.77
CA ALA A 195 -15.36 -30.04 5.02
C ALA A 195 -15.00 -31.54 5.08
N LYS A 196 -13.78 -31.92 4.70
CA LYS A 196 -13.28 -33.30 4.68
C LYS A 196 -12.33 -33.65 5.82
N GLY A 197 -11.76 -32.64 6.49
CA GLY A 197 -10.91 -32.80 7.69
C GLY A 197 -11.73 -32.76 8.96
#